data_AF-A0A1R0Z2X4-F1
#
_entry.id   AF-A0A1R0Z2X4-F1
#
_cell.length_a   1.000
_cell.length_b   1.000
_cell.length_c   1.000
_cell.angle_alpha   90.00
_cell.angle_beta   90.00
_cell.angle_gamma   90.00
#
_symmetry.space_group_name_H-M   'P 1'
#
loop_
_entity.id
_entity.type
_entity.pdbx_description
1 polymer ?
#
loop_
_entity_poly.entity_id
_entity_poly.type
_entity_poly.pdbx_seq_one_letter_code
_entity_poly.pdbx_strand_id
1 'polypeptide(L)'
;MAIVLPIQYFNLAPVIGKSYYENLAGGINAAVTVNNNSNFPVDLVITRVNAPVITYTIPAFNSLTLAVHALLVAALLSTPAGTTFGTIEISTSDF
;
A
#
# COMPACT_ATOMS: atom_id res chain seq x y z
N MET A 1 -1.24 3.40 20.90
CA MET A 1 -0.46 4.53 20.40
C MET A 1 -0.37 4.39 18.88
N ALA A 2 -0.64 5.46 18.13
CA ALA A 2 -0.46 5.46 16.69
C ALA A 2 0.95 5.96 16.35
N ILE A 3 1.63 5.29 15.43
CA ILE A 3 2.95 5.67 14.91
C ILE A 3 2.80 5.90 13.42
N VAL A 4 3.09 7.12 12.95
CA VAL A 4 3.21 7.40 11.52
C VAL A 4 4.62 7.04 11.08
N LEU A 5 4.73 6.08 10.15
CA LEU A 5 6.01 5.72 9.56
C LEU A 5 6.43 6.79 8.54
N PRO A 6 7.73 6.94 8.24
CA PRO A 6 8.18 7.87 7.21
C PRO A 6 7.47 7.64 5.88
N ILE A 7 7.01 8.72 5.25
CA ILE A 7 6.44 8.67 3.91
C ILE A 7 7.45 8.08 2.93
N GLN A 8 7.00 7.16 2.08
CA GLN A 8 7.84 6.50 1.10
C GLN A 8 7.42 6.90 -0.32
N TYR A 9 8.38 7.30 -1.13
CA TYR A 9 8.17 7.55 -2.55
C TYR A 9 8.29 6.25 -3.33
N PHE A 10 7.41 6.08 -4.32
CA PHE A 10 7.49 4.97 -5.26
C PHE A 10 7.62 5.46 -6.70
N ASN A 11 8.37 4.69 -7.48
CA ASN A 11 8.46 4.79 -8.93
C ASN A 11 8.65 3.36 -9.45
N LEU A 12 7.59 2.79 -10.01
CA LEU A 12 7.51 1.40 -10.42
C LEU A 12 7.41 1.34 -11.94
N ALA A 13 8.38 0.68 -12.58
CA ALA A 13 8.26 0.30 -13.98
C ALA A 13 7.08 -0.67 -14.17
N PRO A 14 6.51 -0.80 -15.39
CA PRO A 14 5.34 -1.65 -15.61
C PRO A 14 5.55 -3.09 -15.14
N VAL A 15 4.52 -3.67 -14.52
CA VAL A 15 4.50 -5.07 -14.04
C VAL A 15 5.53 -5.33 -12.91
N ILE A 16 6.01 -4.28 -12.24
CA ILE A 16 6.85 -4.40 -11.05
C ILE A 16 6.02 -4.18 -9.80
N GLY A 17 6.19 -5.10 -8.83
CA GLY A 17 5.66 -5.00 -7.49
C GLY A 17 6.75 -4.74 -6.45
N LYS A 18 6.42 -4.01 -5.38
CA LYS A 18 7.31 -3.76 -4.24
C LYS A 18 6.51 -3.68 -2.95
N SER A 19 7.01 -4.30 -1.87
CA SER A 19 6.50 -4.13 -0.52
C SER A 19 7.02 -2.85 0.14
N TYR A 20 6.16 -2.18 0.89
CA TYR A 20 6.47 -0.93 1.61
C TYR A 20 6.26 -1.07 3.12
N TYR A 21 5.57 -2.12 3.54
CA TYR A 21 5.40 -2.48 4.94
C TYR A 21 5.36 -3.99 5.07
N GLU A 22 6.06 -4.50 6.07
CA GLU A 22 6.06 -5.92 6.43
C GLU A 22 6.11 -6.06 7.95
N ASN A 23 5.18 -6.82 8.52
CA ASN A 23 5.18 -7.21 9.92
C ASN A 23 4.82 -8.69 10.03
N LEU A 24 5.86 -9.53 10.03
CA LEU A 24 5.73 -10.98 10.13
C LEU A 24 5.51 -11.47 11.58
N ALA A 25 5.46 -10.56 12.57
CA ALA A 25 5.33 -10.87 13.99
C ALA A 25 3.87 -10.98 14.45
N GLY A 26 2.91 -11.19 13.54
CA GLY A 26 1.49 -11.34 13.87
C GLY A 26 0.61 -10.14 13.47
N GLY A 27 1.14 -9.22 12.65
CA GLY A 27 0.40 -8.10 12.09
C GLY A 27 0.07 -6.99 13.09
N ILE A 28 -0.42 -5.86 12.59
CA ILE A 28 -0.80 -4.71 13.42
C ILE A 28 -1.95 -3.93 12.78
N ASN A 29 -2.76 -3.21 13.57
CA ASN A 29 -3.73 -2.29 12.97
C ASN A 29 -2.96 -1.17 12.26
N ALA A 30 -3.42 -0.79 11.08
CA ALA A 30 -2.75 0.24 10.30
C ALA A 30 -3.74 1.03 9.45
N ALA A 31 -3.40 2.29 9.16
CA ALA A 31 -3.97 3.02 8.03
C ALA A 31 -2.93 3.07 6.92
N VAL A 32 -3.32 2.70 5.70
CA VAL A 32 -2.47 2.75 4.52
C VAL A 32 -3.03 3.79 3.58
N THR A 33 -2.26 4.85 3.34
CA THR A 33 -2.60 5.92 2.40
C THR A 33 -1.67 5.86 1.22
N VAL A 34 -2.22 5.77 0.02
CA VAL A 34 -1.47 5.78 -1.24
C VAL A 34 -1.98 6.92 -2.08
N ASN A 35 -1.07 7.77 -2.53
CA ASN A 35 -1.32 8.80 -3.53
C ASN A 35 -0.68 8.35 -4.85
N ASN A 36 -1.50 8.12 -5.86
CA ASN A 36 -1.04 7.84 -7.22
C ASN A 36 -0.98 9.15 -7.99
N ASN A 37 0.24 9.62 -8.26
CA ASN A 37 0.49 10.86 -8.99
C ASN A 37 0.70 10.62 -10.50
N SER A 38 0.58 9.38 -10.96
CA SER A 38 0.82 8.99 -12.34
C SER A 38 -0.44 8.92 -13.20
N ASN A 39 -0.23 8.87 -14.51
CA ASN A 39 -1.29 8.74 -15.52
C ASN A 39 -1.84 7.30 -15.66
N PHE A 40 -1.31 6.34 -14.89
CA PHE A 40 -1.68 4.93 -14.96
C PHE A 40 -2.14 4.41 -13.60
N PRO A 41 -3.05 3.43 -13.55
CA PRO A 41 -3.49 2.86 -12.28
C PRO A 41 -2.38 2.05 -11.61
N VAL A 42 -2.38 2.05 -10.28
CA VAL A 42 -1.52 1.22 -9.42
C VAL A 42 -2.38 0.39 -8.49
N ASP A 43 -2.01 -0.86 -8.27
CA ASP A 43 -2.73 -1.78 -7.40
C ASP A 43 -2.10 -1.80 -6.01
N LEU A 44 -2.90 -1.52 -4.99
CA LEU A 44 -2.53 -1.70 -3.59
C LEU A 44 -2.91 -3.11 -3.15
N VAL A 45 -1.90 -3.91 -2.84
CA VAL A 45 -2.04 -5.30 -2.38
C VAL A 45 -1.87 -5.34 -0.86
N ILE A 46 -2.92 -5.81 -0.19
CA ILE A 46 -3.00 -5.91 1.26
C ILE A 46 -3.08 -7.38 1.68
N THR A 47 -2.15 -7.78 2.54
CA THR A 47 -2.16 -9.08 3.22
C THR A 47 -2.40 -8.86 4.70
N ARG A 48 -3.33 -9.63 5.29
CA ARG A 48 -3.66 -9.59 6.72
C ARG A 48 -3.54 -10.98 7.34
N VAL A 49 -3.44 -11.02 8.66
CA VAL A 49 -3.47 -12.28 9.41
C VAL A 49 -4.79 -13.02 9.15
N ASN A 50 -4.69 -14.31 8.82
CA ASN A 50 -5.84 -15.20 8.63
C ASN A 50 -6.92 -14.68 7.66
N ALA A 51 -6.53 -13.89 6.66
CA ALA A 51 -7.44 -13.38 5.64
C ALA A 51 -6.83 -13.53 4.23
N PRO A 52 -7.66 -13.61 3.18
CA PRO A 52 -7.15 -13.62 1.81
C PRO A 52 -6.45 -12.30 1.47
N VAL A 53 -5.57 -12.36 0.49
CA VAL A 53 -4.96 -11.17 -0.13
C VAL A 53 -6.05 -10.36 -0.81
N ILE A 54 -6.07 -9.05 -0.56
CA ILE A 54 -7.02 -8.12 -1.18
C ILE A 54 -6.23 -7.13 -2.02
N THR A 55 -6.71 -6.89 -3.24
CA THR A 55 -6.12 -5.91 -4.14
C THR A 55 -7.11 -4.79 -4.40
N TYR A 56 -6.66 -3.54 -4.24
CA TYR A 56 -7.42 -2.33 -4.54
C TYR A 56 -6.74 -1.57 -5.66
N THR A 57 -7.42 -1.39 -6.79
CA THR A 57 -6.90 -0.56 -7.87
C THR A 57 -7.12 0.91 -7.56
N ILE A 58 -6.04 1.69 -7.57
CA ILE A 58 -6.05 3.14 -7.38
C ILE A 58 -5.92 3.77 -8.78
N PRO A 59 -6.96 4.48 -9.26
CA PRO A 59 -6.93 5.13 -10.57
C PRO A 59 -5.79 6.15 -10.70
N ALA A 60 -5.51 6.55 -11.94
CA ALA A 60 -4.60 7.64 -12.24
C ALA A 60 -5.00 8.93 -11.51
N PHE A 61 -4.02 9.68 -11.01
CA PHE A 61 -4.22 10.95 -10.30
C PHE A 61 -5.23 10.88 -9.15
N ASN A 62 -5.24 9.78 -8.41
CA ASN A 62 -6.17 9.55 -7.32
C ASN A 62 -5.44 9.04 -6.07
N SER A 63 -6.13 9.06 -4.94
CA SER A 63 -5.63 8.60 -3.65
C SER A 63 -6.60 7.62 -3.01
N LEU A 64 -6.07 6.67 -2.24
CA LEU A 64 -6.84 5.74 -1.44
C LEU A 64 -6.25 5.65 -0.04
N THR A 65 -7.12 5.79 0.96
CA THR A 65 -6.80 5.51 2.36
C THR A 65 -7.65 4.34 2.85
N LEU A 66 -7.00 3.34 3.43
CA LEU A 66 -7.64 2.16 3.99
C LEU A 66 -7.27 2.02 5.46
N ALA A 67 -8.28 1.82 6.30
CA ALA A 67 -8.08 1.28 7.64
C ALA A 67 -8.02 -0.25 7.56
N VAL A 68 -6.93 -0.84 8.02
CA VAL A 68 -6.61 -2.27 7.89
C VAL A 68 -6.37 -2.86 9.27
N HIS A 69 -7.20 -3.84 9.66
CA HIS A 69 -6.99 -4.61 10.88
C HIS A 69 -5.95 -5.73 10.65
N ALA A 70 -4.99 -5.88 11.57
CA ALA A 70 -3.94 -6.91 11.52
C ALA A 70 -3.20 -7.01 10.17
N LEU A 71 -2.72 -5.87 9.66
CA LEU A 71 -1.90 -5.76 8.46
C LEU A 71 -0.57 -6.52 8.64
N LEU A 72 -0.29 -7.45 7.72
CA LEU A 72 1.00 -8.13 7.59
C LEU A 72 1.88 -7.49 6.54
N VAL A 73 1.33 -7.23 5.35
CA VAL A 73 2.08 -6.67 4.22
C VAL A 73 1.22 -5.64 3.49
N ALA A 74 1.80 -4.48 3.20
CA ALA A 74 1.27 -3.54 2.21
C ALA A 74 2.28 -3.43 1.07
N ALA A 75 1.83 -3.74 -0.15
CA ALA A 75 2.64 -3.69 -1.35
C ALA A 75 1.92 -2.93 -2.46
N LEU A 76 2.69 -2.35 -3.36
CA LEU A 76 2.17 -1.75 -4.59
C LEU A 76 2.59 -2.61 -5.77
N LEU A 77 1.68 -2.82 -6.70
CA LEU A 77 1.90 -3.49 -7.96
C LEU A 77 1.51 -2.55 -9.09
N SER A 78 2.46 -2.24 -9.97
CA SER A 78 2.17 -1.50 -11.19
C SER A 78 1.49 -2.42 -12.22
N THR A 79 0.59 -1.83 -13.01
CA THR A 79 -0.10 -2.55 -14.08
C THR A 79 0.74 -2.55 -15.37
N PRO A 80 0.39 -3.35 -16.39
CA PRO A 80 1.01 -3.28 -17.72
C PRO A 80 0.78 -1.94 -18.44
N ALA A 81 -0.08 -1.05 -17.90
CA ALA A 81 -0.46 0.19 -18.55
C ALA A 81 0.69 1.19 -18.65
N GLY A 82 1.63 1.20 -17.70
CA GLY A 82 2.77 2.09 -17.72
C GLY A 82 3.45 2.26 -16.36
N THR A 83 4.50 3.08 -16.33
CA THR A 83 5.24 3.43 -15.11
C THR A 83 4.34 4.20 -14.15
N THR A 84 4.29 3.78 -12.88
CA THR A 84 3.49 4.44 -11.84
C THR A 84 4.38 5.06 -10.77
N PHE A 85 4.02 6.24 -10.28
CA PHE A 85 4.77 6.95 -9.26
C PHE A 85 3.86 7.73 -8.32
N GLY A 86 4.36 7.98 -7.11
CA GLY A 86 3.61 8.69 -6.07
C GLY A 86 4.18 8.43 -4.68
N THR A 87 3.30 8.46 -3.68
CA THR A 87 3.68 8.26 -2.28
C THR A 87 2.82 7.22 -1.59
N ILE A 88 3.40 6.49 -0.65
CA ILE A 88 2.69 5.65 0.30
C ILE A 88 3.10 6.02 1.72
N GLU A 89 2.10 6.16 2.58
CA GLU A 89 2.25 6.42 4.01
C GLU A 89 1.50 5.33 4.78
N ILE A 90 2.14 4.79 5.80
CA ILE A 90 1.54 3.79 6.69
C ILE A 90 1.60 4.33 8.12
N SER A 91 0.46 4.41 8.78
CA SER A 91 0.39 4.66 10.22
C SER A 91 -0.05 3.40 10.94
N THR A 92 0.73 2.89 11.88
CA THR A 92 0.40 1.70 12.67
C THR A 92 -0.23 2.09 14.00
N SER A 93 -1.07 1.22 14.56
CA SER A 93 -1.73 1.40 15.86
C SER A 93 -1.76 0.07 16.61
N ASP A 94 -1.45 0.13 17.90
CA ASP A 94 -1.58 -1.01 18.84
C ASP A 94 -2.98 -1.09 19.50
N PHE A 95 -3.94 -0.31 19.00
CA PHE A 95 -5.32 -0.24 19.47
C PHE A 95 -6.26 -0.42 18.29
#